data_AF-U3PAX9-F1
#
_entry.id   AF-U3PAX9-F1
#
_cell.length_a   1.000
_cell.length_b   1.000
_cell.length_c   1.000
_cell.angle_alpha   90.00
_cell.angle_beta   90.00
_cell.angle_gamma   90.00
#
_symmetry.space_group_name_H-M   'P 1'
#
loop_
_entity.id
_entity.type
_entity.pdbx_description
1 polymer ?
#
loop_
_entity_poly.entity_id
_entity_poly.type
_entity_poly.pdbx_seq_one_letter_code
_entity_poly.pdbx_strand_id
1 'polypeptide(L)'
;MEHMQSIWLFSAIGIGFEIPRSAMVQFEKEEPWEVVQGASSETLGGHYFTAVGYDARYLYVITWGRIQKMSWSFLQKYNDESFAYLSKEFLDKKEKSPEGFDLDSLKLDLSRLKN
;
A
#
# COMPACT_ATOMS: atom_id res chain seq x y z
N MET A 1 2.41 3.19 -9.65
CA MET A 1 2.96 4.55 -9.51
C MET A 1 2.22 5.33 -8.44
N GLU A 2 0.88 5.25 -8.38
CA GLU A 2 0.08 5.86 -7.30
C GLU A 2 0.54 5.48 -5.89
N HIS A 3 0.81 4.20 -5.58
CA HIS A 3 1.25 3.78 -4.23
C HIS A 3 2.55 4.45 -3.79
N MET A 4 3.52 4.64 -4.70
CA MET A 4 4.79 5.31 -4.39
C MET A 4 4.56 6.79 -4.06
N GLN A 5 3.75 7.47 -4.88
CA GLN A 5 3.42 8.87 -4.67
C GLN A 5 2.62 9.06 -3.38
N SER A 6 1.66 8.17 -3.11
CA SER A 6 0.85 8.23 -1.90
C SER A 6 1.69 7.95 -0.65
N ILE A 7 2.60 6.97 -0.66
CA ILE A 7 3.51 6.76 0.49
C ILE A 7 4.39 7.99 0.72
N TRP A 8 4.88 8.63 -0.36
CA TRP A 8 5.68 9.86 -0.24
C TRP A 8 4.87 11.01 0.39
N LEU A 9 3.65 11.26 -0.08
CA LEU A 9 2.84 12.38 0.38
C LEU A 9 2.16 12.17 1.73
N PHE A 10 1.84 10.92 2.07
CA PHE A 10 1.03 10.58 3.25
C PHE A 10 1.81 9.78 4.30
N SER A 11 3.13 9.64 4.14
CA SER A 11 4.07 8.85 4.96
C SER A 11 3.83 7.33 4.96
N ALA A 12 2.58 6.89 4.85
CA ALA A 12 2.17 5.49 4.76
C ALA A 12 0.80 5.40 4.08
N ILE A 13 0.49 4.21 3.56
CA ILE A 13 -0.83 3.89 3.01
C ILE A 13 -1.32 2.57 3.58
N GLY A 14 -2.64 2.40 3.60
CA GLY A 14 -3.27 1.12 3.80
C GLY A 14 -3.46 0.39 2.48
N ILE A 15 -3.23 -0.91 2.47
CA ILE A 15 -3.57 -1.78 1.34
C ILE A 15 -4.15 -3.09 1.86
N GLY A 16 -5.00 -3.73 1.06
CA GLY A 16 -5.62 -5.00 1.40
C GLY A 16 -5.68 -5.95 0.22
N PHE A 17 -5.73 -7.23 0.56
CA PHE A 17 -6.07 -8.32 -0.37
C PHE A 17 -6.38 -9.62 0.37
N GLU A 18 -7.06 -10.52 -0.34
CA GLU A 18 -7.19 -11.94 0.04
C GLU A 18 -5.83 -12.67 -0.01
N ILE A 19 -5.32 -13.11 1.14
CA ILE A 19 -3.99 -13.74 1.25
C ILE A 19 -3.96 -15.07 0.48
N PRO A 20 -3.20 -15.21 -0.62
CA PRO A 20 -3.07 -16.49 -1.29
C PRO A 20 -2.21 -17.45 -0.47
N ARG A 21 -2.45 -18.76 -0.59
CA ARG A 21 -1.65 -19.80 0.09
C ARG A 21 -0.14 -19.64 -0.15
N SER A 22 0.27 -19.21 -1.36
CA SER A 22 1.67 -18.97 -1.69
C SER A 22 2.32 -17.86 -0.87
N ALA A 23 1.57 -16.80 -0.54
CA ALA A 23 2.08 -15.69 0.28
C ALA A 23 2.33 -16.13 1.73
N MET A 24 1.49 -17.02 2.28
CA MET A 24 1.77 -17.61 3.60
C MET A 24 3.02 -18.47 3.59
N VAL A 25 3.21 -19.30 2.57
CA VAL A 25 4.43 -20.11 2.43
C VAL A 25 5.67 -19.23 2.32
N GLN A 26 5.62 -18.16 1.52
CA GLN A 26 6.71 -17.19 1.41
C GLN A 26 6.97 -16.48 2.75
N PHE A 27 5.91 -16.06 3.44
CA PHE A 27 6.02 -15.44 4.76
C PHE A 27 6.71 -16.39 5.75
N GLU A 28 6.25 -17.63 5.91
CA GLU A 28 6.85 -18.61 6.83
C GLU A 28 8.34 -18.87 6.54
N LYS A 29 8.75 -18.75 5.27
CA LYS A 29 10.16 -18.88 4.83
C LYS A 29 10.98 -17.60 4.90
N GLU A 30 10.38 -16.50 5.33
CA GLU A 30 11.00 -15.16 5.35
C GLU A 30 11.40 -14.65 3.96
N GLU A 31 10.69 -15.11 2.93
CA GLU A 31 10.85 -14.70 1.54
C GLU A 31 9.93 -13.50 1.22
N PRO A 32 10.32 -12.64 0.25
CA PRO A 32 9.41 -11.63 -0.29
C PRO A 32 8.14 -12.26 -0.88
N TRP A 33 7.04 -11.53 -0.83
CA TRP A 33 5.83 -11.87 -1.56
C TRP A 33 6.03 -11.60 -3.04
N GLU A 34 6.08 -12.69 -3.80
CA GLU A 34 6.29 -12.73 -5.25
C GLU A 34 5.19 -13.55 -5.91
N VAL A 35 4.81 -13.19 -7.12
CA VAL A 35 3.81 -13.95 -7.87
C VAL A 35 4.38 -15.32 -8.22
N VAL A 36 3.79 -16.39 -7.67
CA VAL A 36 4.18 -17.76 -7.99
C VAL A 36 3.32 -18.27 -9.15
N GLN A 37 3.95 -18.53 -10.29
CA GLN A 37 3.25 -19.08 -11.47
C GLN A 37 2.74 -20.49 -11.19
N GLY A 38 1.48 -20.76 -11.55
CA GLY A 38 0.85 -22.08 -11.33
C GLY A 38 0.52 -22.37 -9.87
N ALA A 39 0.64 -21.41 -8.96
CA ALA A 39 0.18 -21.58 -7.59
C ALA A 39 -1.35 -21.79 -7.54
N SER A 40 -1.79 -22.47 -6.49
CA SER A 40 -3.21 -22.65 -6.15
C SER A 40 -3.93 -21.29 -6.12
N SER A 41 -5.20 -21.27 -6.55
CA SER A 41 -6.10 -20.12 -6.40
C SER A 41 -6.71 -20.03 -5.00
N GLU A 42 -6.35 -20.92 -4.09
CA GLU A 42 -6.80 -20.92 -2.69
C GLU A 42 -6.31 -19.66 -1.96
N THR A 43 -7.26 -18.95 -1.34
CA THR A 43 -7.01 -17.84 -0.41
C THR A 43 -7.31 -18.27 1.01
N LEU A 44 -6.63 -17.65 1.97
CA LEU A 44 -6.71 -17.94 3.40
C LEU A 44 -7.52 -16.88 4.16
N GLY A 45 -8.12 -15.93 3.44
CA GLY A 45 -8.93 -14.82 3.94
C GLY A 45 -8.33 -13.45 3.62
N GLY A 46 -9.18 -12.44 3.72
CA GLY A 46 -8.82 -11.03 3.58
C GLY A 46 -7.92 -10.55 4.72
N HIS A 47 -6.93 -9.74 4.38
CA HIS A 47 -6.07 -9.07 5.35
C HIS A 47 -5.67 -7.68 4.86
N TYR A 48 -5.53 -6.76 5.80
CA TYR A 48 -5.23 -5.36 5.58
C TYR A 48 -3.95 -4.98 6.33
N PHE A 49 -3.04 -4.29 5.65
CA PHE A 49 -1.73 -3.95 6.18
C PHE A 49 -1.34 -2.53 5.81
N THR A 50 -0.40 -1.98 6.58
CA THR A 50 0.18 -0.67 6.34
C THR A 50 1.46 -0.81 5.51
N ALA A 51 1.49 -0.19 4.33
CA ALA A 51 2.71 0.01 3.55
C ALA A 51 3.41 1.29 4.01
N VAL A 52 4.68 1.16 4.41
CA VAL A 52 5.45 2.22 5.09
C VAL A 52 6.66 2.70 4.29
N GLY A 53 6.91 2.11 3.13
CA GLY A 53 8.07 2.44 2.32
C GLY A 53 8.15 1.59 1.07
N TYR A 54 9.07 1.95 0.19
CA TYR A 54 9.31 1.23 -1.04
C TYR A 54 10.73 1.44 -1.56
N ASP A 55 11.15 0.58 -2.49
CA ASP A 55 12.30 0.78 -3.35
C ASP A 55 11.96 0.40 -4.80
N ALA A 56 12.98 0.34 -5.67
CA ALA A 56 12.79 0.00 -7.09
C ALA A 56 12.18 -1.40 -7.32
N ARG A 57 12.23 -2.31 -6.35
CA ARG A 57 11.76 -3.70 -6.44
C ARG A 57 10.57 -4.01 -5.53
N TYR A 58 10.56 -3.44 -4.34
CA TYR A 58 9.67 -3.87 -3.27
C TYR A 58 8.88 -2.74 -2.63
N LEU A 59 7.64 -3.06 -2.27
CA LEU A 59 6.86 -2.40 -1.24
C LEU A 59 7.16 -3.05 0.12
N TYR A 60 7.29 -2.24 1.16
CA TYR A 60 7.53 -2.69 2.53
C TYR A 60 6.25 -2.53 3.34
N VAL A 61 5.67 -3.65 3.78
CA VAL A 61 4.43 -3.68 4.57
C VAL A 61 4.68 -4.20 5.98
N ILE A 62 3.95 -3.68 6.96
CA ILE A 62 4.00 -4.17 8.35
C ILE A 62 2.88 -5.19 8.54
N THR A 63 3.24 -6.44 8.83
CA THR A 63 2.28 -7.51 9.12
C THR A 63 2.90 -8.56 10.05
N TRP A 64 2.06 -9.16 10.89
CA TRP A 64 2.43 -10.23 11.82
C TRP A 64 3.75 -9.97 12.59
N GLY A 65 3.91 -8.75 13.09
CA GLY A 65 5.04 -8.37 13.95
C GLY A 65 6.36 -8.05 13.23
N ARG A 66 6.39 -7.98 11.89
CA ARG A 66 7.61 -7.62 11.14
C ARG A 66 7.33 -6.90 9.82
N ILE A 67 8.39 -6.42 9.17
CA ILE A 67 8.34 -5.94 7.79
C ILE A 67 8.33 -7.15 6.85
N GLN A 68 7.33 -7.21 5.98
CA GLN A 68 7.25 -8.13 4.86
C GLN A 68 7.50 -7.36 3.56
N LYS A 69 8.39 -7.88 2.71
CA LYS A 69 8.63 -7.32 1.38
C LYS A 69 7.61 -7.88 0.41
N MET A 70 7.12 -7.05 -0.50
CA MET A 70 6.16 -7.44 -1.53
C MET A 70 6.55 -6.83 -2.86
N SER A 71 6.65 -7.61 -3.93
CA SER A 71 6.99 -7.05 -5.23
C SER A 71 5.84 -6.24 -5.82
N TRP A 72 6.19 -5.29 -6.69
CA TRP A 72 5.21 -4.49 -7.41
C TRP A 72 4.25 -5.34 -8.26
N SER A 73 4.73 -6.43 -8.85
CA SER A 73 3.88 -7.37 -9.59
C SER A 73 2.90 -8.12 -8.68
N PHE A 74 3.31 -8.43 -7.45
CA PHE A 74 2.41 -9.07 -6.48
C PHE A 74 1.30 -8.09 -6.09
N LEU A 75 1.64 -6.86 -5.74
CA LEU A 75 0.67 -5.80 -5.44
C LEU A 75 -0.33 -5.64 -6.60
N GLN A 76 0.16 -5.47 -7.83
CA GLN A 76 -0.69 -5.28 -9.00
C GLN A 76 -1.66 -6.45 -9.23
N LYS A 77 -1.25 -7.67 -8.89
CA LYS A 77 -2.05 -8.87 -9.12
C LYS A 77 -3.13 -9.08 -8.07
N TYR A 78 -2.83 -8.81 -6.80
CA TYR A 78 -3.66 -9.24 -5.68
C TYR A 78 -4.38 -8.11 -4.95
N ASN A 79 -3.85 -6.88 -4.99
CA ASN A 79 -4.43 -5.74 -4.27
C ASN A 79 -5.87 -5.45 -4.72
N ASP A 80 -6.82 -5.46 -3.77
CA ASP A 80 -8.23 -5.14 -4.03
C ASP A 80 -8.66 -3.80 -3.43
N GLU A 81 -7.91 -3.27 -2.46
CA GLU A 81 -8.17 -1.98 -1.84
C GLU A 81 -6.89 -1.20 -1.51
N SER A 82 -6.99 0.13 -1.50
CA SER A 82 -5.88 1.02 -1.12
C SER A 82 -6.42 2.33 -0.55
N PHE A 83 -5.83 2.77 0.56
CA PHE A 83 -6.26 3.97 1.28
C PHE A 83 -5.05 4.85 1.61
N ALA A 84 -5.15 6.12 1.23
CA ALA A 84 -4.24 7.16 1.71
C ALA A 84 -4.79 7.77 3.01
N TYR A 85 -3.95 7.91 4.03
CA TYR A 85 -4.35 8.52 5.29
C TYR A 85 -3.98 10.00 5.32
N LEU A 86 -4.98 10.86 5.44
CA LEU A 86 -4.76 12.30 5.61
C LEU A 86 -4.93 12.69 7.08
N SER A 87 -3.82 12.98 7.75
CA SER A 87 -3.86 13.59 9.09
C SER A 87 -3.81 15.11 8.98
N LYS A 88 -4.82 15.79 9.55
CA LYS A 88 -4.84 17.26 9.64
C LYS A 88 -3.75 17.80 10.57
N GLU A 89 -3.25 16.98 11.50
CA GLU A 89 -2.17 17.36 12.41
C GLU A 89 -0.83 17.54 11.69
N PHE A 90 -0.70 16.94 10.50
CA PHE A 90 0.50 17.02 9.68
C PHE A 90 0.49 18.21 8.70
N LEU A 91 -0.56 19.03 8.75
CA LEU A 91 -0.72 20.21 7.90
C LEU A 91 -0.34 21.48 8.64
N ASP A 92 0.33 22.38 7.95
CA ASP A 92 0.63 23.72 8.43
C ASP A 92 -0.62 24.64 8.38
N LYS A 93 -0.44 25.91 8.77
CA LYS A 93 -1.52 26.92 8.73
C LYS A 93 -2.02 27.24 7.31
N LYS A 94 -1.34 26.77 6.27
CA LYS A 94 -1.71 26.92 4.85
C LYS A 94 -2.28 25.62 4.28
N GLU A 95 -2.61 24.65 5.14
CA GLU A 95 -3.12 23.33 4.76
C GLU A 95 -2.16 22.51 3.88
N LYS A 96 -0.83 22.68 4.10
CA LYS A 96 0.21 21.93 3.38
C LYS A 96 1.03 21.05 4.30
N SER A 97 1.49 19.91 3.79
CA SER A 97 2.48 19.06 4.47
C SER A 97 3.92 19.50 4.17
N PRO A 98 4.91 19.09 4.99
CA PRO A 98 6.33 19.29 4.69
C PRO A 98 6.79 18.72 3.33
N GLU A 99 6.18 17.62 2.87
CA GLU A 99 6.51 16.91 1.63
C GLU A 99 5.87 17.55 0.39
N GLY A 100 5.08 18.61 0.59
CA GLY A 100 4.46 19.39 -0.47
C GLY A 100 3.02 18.96 -0.83
N PHE A 101 2.42 18.01 -0.10
CA PHE A 101 0.97 17.79 -0.20
C PHE A 101 0.20 19.08 0.09
N ASP A 102 -0.84 19.35 -0.71
CA ASP A 102 -1.66 20.56 -0.67
C ASP A 102 -3.15 20.14 -0.62
N LEU A 103 -3.80 20.44 0.51
CA LEU A 103 -5.17 19.98 0.77
C LEU A 103 -6.20 20.63 -0.16
N ASP A 104 -6.03 21.89 -0.53
CA ASP A 104 -6.95 22.56 -1.45
C ASP A 104 -6.84 22.00 -2.86
N SER A 105 -5.63 21.64 -3.29
CA SER A 105 -5.42 20.92 -4.54
C SER A 105 -6.10 19.55 -4.53
N LEU A 106 -6.00 18.79 -3.43
CA LEU A 106 -6.71 17.52 -3.30
C LEU A 106 -8.24 17.71 -3.39
N LYS A 107 -8.81 18.68 -2.66
CA LYS A 107 -10.26 18.97 -2.72
C LYS A 107 -10.70 19.30 -4.15
N LEU A 108 -9.90 20.09 -4.86
CA LEU A 108 -10.16 20.45 -6.25
C LEU A 108 -10.11 19.21 -7.16
N ASP A 109 -9.13 18.34 -6.99
CA ASP A 109 -9.00 17.11 -7.78
C ASP A 109 -10.15 16.14 -7.50
N LEU A 110 -10.55 15.96 -6.23
CA LEU A 110 -11.72 15.16 -5.86
C LEU A 110 -13.01 15.71 -6.48
N SER A 111 -13.16 17.03 -6.57
CA SER A 111 -14.35 17.65 -7.21
C SER A 111 -14.47 17.35 -8.71
N ARG A 112 -13.38 16.93 -9.35
CA ARG A 112 -13.33 16.58 -10.78
C ARG A 112 -13.65 15.11 -11.03
N LEU A 113 -13.61 14.27 -9.98
CA LEU A 113 -14.03 12.88 -10.10
C LEU A 113 -15.53 12.87 -10.34
N LYS A 114 -15.93 12.29 -11.49
CA LYS A 114 -17.34 12.03 -11.77
C LYS A 114 -17.67 10.66 -11.19
N ASN A 115 -18.77 10.60 -10.43
CA ASN A 115 -19.40 9.34 -10.05
C ASN A 115 -19.91 8.60 -11.29
#